data_AF-A0AAN6E8J0-F1
#
_entry.id   AF-A0AAN6E8J0-F1
#
_cell.length_a   1.000
_cell.length_b   1.000
_cell.length_c   1.000
_cell.angle_alpha   90.00
_cell.angle_beta   90.00
_cell.angle_gamma   90.00
#
_symmetry.space_group_name_H-M   'P 1'
#
loop_
_entity.id
_entity.type
_entity.pdbx_description
1 polymer ?
#
loop_
_entity_poly.entity_id
_entity_poly.type
_entity_poly.pdbx_seq_one_letter_code
_entity_poly.pdbx_strand_id
1 'polypeptide(L)'
;PKTRDMLQSLFNPVTPKTTFDIITLVTLSTHMVVALVLPLATRRAVLMAGFAFWRLCYNGGLGWILNWQSSRHGLVALFKRNGWLDPNRGGRVYTWLRSELEAKMGPGYSFESVPIEFNVWLLYRQLVDLVLLNDFATYFFLCSCYLGSANDTEPWHAFLRIAGGLTLLAFNLWVKVDAHRVVKDYAWYWGDFFFLVEQSLTFDGVFEMAPHPMYSIGYAGYYGGSLITGSYTIFYASLAAHMLQFLFLSLVENPHIEKTYERPPLAIQVIQKSRIRRMSAPMSDISDSARDTTASVGDACKVSIRERPTSLWHPELIVFKNFDLLRASDVLILLLLVYSVGVPLCFWWAFGHSQMVFVYSAAQCIIWVLFRTL
;
A
#
# COMPACT_ATOMS: atom_id res chain seq x y z
N PRO A 1 -20.35 -11.11 6.70
CA PRO A 1 -20.15 -12.35 5.91
C PRO A 1 -18.65 -12.58 5.62
N LYS A 2 -18.16 -13.82 5.68
CA LYS A 2 -16.75 -14.13 5.42
C LYS A 2 -16.49 -14.20 3.91
N THR A 3 -15.49 -13.48 3.44
CA THR A 3 -15.02 -13.54 2.06
C THR A 3 -14.06 -14.70 1.86
N ARG A 4 -14.02 -15.27 0.64
CA ARG A 4 -13.11 -16.37 0.28
C ARG A 4 -11.84 -15.82 -0.35
N ASP A 5 -10.77 -16.59 -0.24
CA ASP A 5 -9.52 -16.29 -0.94
C ASP A 5 -9.75 -16.27 -2.47
N MET A 6 -9.23 -15.24 -3.09
CA MET A 6 -9.42 -14.92 -4.50
C MET A 6 -8.82 -15.99 -5.40
N LEU A 7 -7.56 -16.36 -5.16
CA LEU A 7 -6.83 -17.32 -6.01
C LEU A 7 -7.48 -18.70 -5.96
N GLN A 8 -7.86 -19.14 -4.76
CA GLN A 8 -8.55 -20.41 -4.58
C GLN A 8 -9.92 -20.41 -5.29
N SER A 9 -10.65 -19.29 -5.25
CA SER A 9 -11.93 -19.17 -5.95
C SER A 9 -11.75 -19.14 -7.47
N LEU A 10 -10.73 -18.44 -7.98
CA LEU A 10 -10.53 -18.22 -9.41
C LEU A 10 -10.09 -19.50 -10.13
N PHE A 11 -9.11 -20.23 -9.58
CA PHE A 11 -8.52 -21.39 -10.24
C PHE A 11 -9.20 -22.74 -9.93
N ASN A 12 -10.13 -22.79 -8.97
CA ASN A 12 -10.88 -24.02 -8.69
C ASN A 12 -11.93 -24.29 -9.78
N PRO A 13 -11.90 -25.42 -10.51
CA PRO A 13 -12.84 -25.67 -11.61
C PRO A 13 -14.28 -25.95 -11.14
N VAL A 14 -14.48 -26.28 -9.86
CA VAL A 14 -15.79 -26.69 -9.31
C VAL A 14 -16.63 -25.48 -8.87
N THR A 15 -16.01 -24.33 -8.62
CA THR A 15 -16.73 -23.13 -8.17
C THR A 15 -17.36 -22.38 -9.35
N PRO A 16 -18.62 -21.89 -9.22
CA PRO A 16 -19.23 -21.08 -10.26
C PRO A 16 -18.41 -19.81 -10.49
N LYS A 17 -18.15 -19.48 -11.75
CA LYS A 17 -17.36 -18.30 -12.13
C LYS A 17 -18.27 -17.11 -12.33
N THR A 18 -17.86 -15.99 -11.76
CA THR A 18 -18.51 -14.70 -11.99
C THR A 18 -18.07 -14.12 -13.34
N THR A 19 -18.75 -13.07 -13.78
CA THR A 19 -18.39 -12.36 -15.02
C THR A 19 -16.96 -11.81 -14.91
N PHE A 20 -16.60 -11.21 -13.77
CA PHE A 20 -15.23 -10.72 -13.52
C PHE A 20 -14.20 -11.85 -13.48
N ASP A 21 -14.54 -13.02 -12.91
CA ASP A 21 -13.64 -14.17 -12.88
C ASP A 21 -13.35 -14.67 -14.31
N ILE A 22 -14.37 -14.76 -15.17
CA ILE A 22 -14.21 -15.16 -16.58
C ILE A 22 -13.35 -14.15 -17.34
N ILE A 23 -13.64 -12.86 -17.20
CA ILE A 23 -12.83 -11.80 -17.84
C ILE A 23 -11.37 -11.92 -17.40
N THR A 24 -11.13 -12.11 -16.09
CA THR A 24 -9.77 -12.27 -15.54
C THR A 24 -9.08 -13.50 -16.13
N LEU A 25 -9.75 -14.65 -16.20
CA LEU A 25 -9.16 -15.86 -16.80
C LEU A 25 -8.85 -15.67 -18.29
N VAL A 26 -9.71 -14.98 -19.03
CA VAL A 26 -9.51 -14.68 -20.46
C VAL A 26 -8.33 -13.75 -20.65
N THR A 27 -8.21 -12.68 -19.88
CA THR A 27 -7.08 -11.74 -20.00
C THR A 27 -5.77 -12.40 -19.60
N LEU A 28 -5.74 -13.17 -18.50
CA LEU A 28 -4.57 -13.96 -18.10
C LEU A 28 -4.14 -14.95 -19.19
N SER A 29 -5.09 -15.69 -19.76
CA SER A 29 -4.83 -16.61 -20.87
C SER A 29 -4.31 -15.88 -22.10
N THR A 30 -4.83 -14.69 -22.39
CA THR A 30 -4.37 -13.85 -23.50
C THR A 30 -2.91 -13.41 -23.30
N HIS A 31 -2.53 -12.99 -22.08
CA HIS A 31 -1.14 -12.65 -21.77
C HIS A 31 -0.20 -13.84 -21.92
N MET A 32 -0.63 -15.03 -21.50
CA MET A 32 0.13 -16.28 -21.70
C MET A 32 0.30 -16.61 -23.18
N VAL A 33 -0.77 -16.53 -23.98
CA VAL A 33 -0.71 -16.77 -25.43
C VAL A 33 0.23 -15.79 -26.12
N VAL A 34 0.15 -14.50 -25.77
CA VAL A 34 1.07 -13.46 -26.28
C VAL A 34 2.53 -13.80 -25.96
N ALA A 35 2.81 -14.27 -24.74
CA ALA A 35 4.17 -14.61 -24.31
C ALA A 35 4.76 -15.81 -25.07
N LEU A 36 3.91 -16.78 -25.44
CA LEU A 36 4.32 -18.03 -26.08
C LEU A 36 4.35 -17.99 -27.61
N VAL A 37 3.41 -17.28 -28.24
CA VAL A 37 3.16 -17.37 -29.69
C VAL A 37 3.85 -16.25 -30.47
N LEU A 38 3.91 -15.03 -29.95
CA LEU A 38 4.42 -13.89 -30.71
C LEU A 38 5.96 -13.88 -30.80
N PRO A 39 6.53 -13.32 -31.89
CA PRO A 39 7.97 -13.11 -32.01
C PRO A 39 8.54 -12.29 -30.84
N LEU A 40 9.81 -12.53 -30.49
CA LEU A 40 10.45 -11.96 -29.29
C LEU A 40 10.30 -10.43 -29.17
N ALA A 41 10.53 -9.69 -30.25
CA ALA A 41 10.40 -8.24 -30.26
C ALA A 41 8.95 -7.79 -29.99
N THR A 42 7.99 -8.43 -30.67
CA THR A 42 6.56 -8.13 -30.55
C THR A 42 6.03 -8.48 -29.17
N ARG A 43 6.35 -9.65 -28.61
CA ARG A 43 5.89 -10.03 -27.27
C ARG A 43 6.44 -9.10 -26.19
N ARG A 44 7.72 -8.68 -26.30
CA ARG A 44 8.32 -7.70 -25.36
C ARG A 44 7.58 -6.36 -25.41
N ALA A 45 7.29 -5.84 -26.61
CA ALA A 45 6.57 -4.59 -26.78
C ALA A 45 5.12 -4.68 -26.25
N VAL A 46 4.38 -5.73 -26.63
CA VAL A 46 2.98 -5.93 -26.22
C VAL A 46 2.87 -6.13 -24.71
N LEU A 47 3.73 -6.95 -24.10
CA LEU A 47 3.72 -7.18 -22.66
C LEU A 47 4.20 -5.97 -21.86
N MET A 48 5.14 -5.18 -22.39
CA MET A 48 5.54 -3.91 -21.78
C MET A 48 4.39 -2.90 -21.78
N ALA A 49 3.71 -2.75 -22.91
CA ALA A 49 2.53 -1.89 -23.01
C ALA A 49 1.40 -2.38 -22.10
N GLY A 50 1.16 -3.69 -22.05
CA GLY A 50 0.19 -4.32 -21.16
C GLY A 50 0.54 -4.08 -19.69
N PHE A 51 1.80 -4.27 -19.30
CA PHE A 51 2.27 -3.98 -17.95
C PHE A 51 2.07 -2.51 -17.58
N ALA A 52 2.47 -1.59 -18.45
CA ALA A 52 2.28 -0.16 -18.23
C ALA A 52 0.78 0.20 -18.09
N PHE A 53 -0.08 -0.37 -18.94
CA PHE A 53 -1.52 -0.18 -18.87
C PHE A 53 -2.10 -0.65 -17.54
N TRP A 54 -1.83 -1.90 -17.13
CA TRP A 54 -2.35 -2.43 -15.87
C TRP A 54 -1.76 -1.73 -14.66
N ARG A 55 -0.49 -1.29 -14.73
CA ARG A 55 0.15 -0.49 -13.69
C ARG A 55 -0.53 0.85 -13.49
N LEU A 56 -0.92 1.51 -14.59
CA LEU A 56 -1.68 2.77 -14.56
C LEU A 56 -3.12 2.53 -14.09
N CYS A 57 -3.75 1.43 -14.47
CA CYS A 57 -5.05 1.04 -13.92
C CYS A 57 -4.98 0.81 -12.41
N TYR A 58 -3.92 0.17 -11.91
CA TYR A 58 -3.72 -0.07 -10.49
C TYR A 58 -3.52 1.27 -9.75
N ASN A 59 -2.45 2.01 -10.02
CA ASN A 59 -2.11 3.18 -9.20
C ASN A 59 -2.90 4.43 -9.57
N GLY A 60 -3.16 4.64 -10.86
CA GLY A 60 -3.92 5.79 -11.34
C GLY A 60 -5.43 5.55 -11.33
N GLY A 61 -5.87 4.44 -11.95
CA GLY A 61 -7.29 4.12 -12.12
C GLY A 61 -7.99 3.84 -10.80
N LEU A 62 -7.52 2.85 -10.03
CA LEU A 62 -8.08 2.56 -8.71
C LEU A 62 -7.86 3.73 -7.76
N GLY A 63 -6.69 4.39 -7.82
CA GLY A 63 -6.41 5.61 -7.06
C GLY A 63 -7.44 6.72 -7.29
N TRP A 64 -7.84 6.95 -8.53
CA TRP A 64 -8.89 7.92 -8.86
C TRP A 64 -10.27 7.51 -8.32
N ILE A 65 -10.65 6.23 -8.47
CA ILE A 65 -11.93 5.70 -7.93
C ILE A 65 -11.96 5.86 -6.41
N LEU A 66 -10.89 5.47 -5.73
CA LEU A 66 -10.75 5.55 -4.28
C LEU A 66 -10.74 7.00 -3.80
N ASN A 67 -10.00 7.90 -4.44
CA ASN A 67 -10.03 9.31 -4.07
C ASN A 67 -11.44 9.93 -4.25
N TRP A 68 -12.14 9.58 -5.33
CA TRP A 68 -13.52 10.01 -5.55
C TRP A 68 -14.50 9.47 -4.50
N GLN A 69 -14.32 8.20 -4.11
CA GLN A 69 -15.09 7.56 -3.04
C GLN A 69 -14.78 8.17 -1.67
N SER A 70 -13.51 8.36 -1.30
CA SER A 70 -13.06 8.97 -0.05
C SER A 70 -13.56 10.42 0.10
N SER A 71 -13.51 11.20 -0.98
CA SER A 71 -13.85 12.63 -0.94
C SER A 71 -15.35 12.90 -0.96
N ARG A 72 -16.12 12.14 -1.75
CA ARG A 72 -17.54 12.46 -2.06
C ARG A 72 -18.50 11.28 -1.92
N HIS A 73 -18.05 10.13 -1.41
CA HIS A 73 -18.78 8.86 -1.52
C HIS A 73 -19.24 8.57 -2.95
N GLY A 74 -18.42 8.98 -3.93
CA GLY A 74 -18.84 9.12 -5.32
C GLY A 74 -19.33 7.81 -5.95
N LEU A 75 -18.63 6.70 -5.72
CA LEU A 75 -19.01 5.41 -6.27
C LEU A 75 -20.32 4.92 -5.64
N VAL A 76 -20.46 5.01 -4.31
CA VAL A 76 -21.71 4.66 -3.62
C VAL A 76 -22.86 5.57 -4.05
N ALA A 77 -22.62 6.88 -4.19
CA ALA A 77 -23.62 7.85 -4.63
C ALA A 77 -24.07 7.60 -6.07
N LEU A 78 -23.18 7.16 -6.96
CA LEU A 78 -23.52 6.77 -8.32
C LEU A 78 -24.50 5.59 -8.33
N PHE A 79 -24.21 4.55 -7.54
CA PHE A 79 -25.08 3.39 -7.41
C PHE A 79 -26.44 3.76 -6.81
N LYS A 80 -26.47 4.62 -5.78
CA LYS A 80 -27.71 5.16 -5.18
C LYS A 80 -28.53 5.95 -6.20
N ARG A 81 -27.90 6.88 -6.93
CA ARG A 81 -28.58 7.75 -7.90
C ARG A 81 -29.22 6.96 -9.04
N ASN A 82 -28.53 5.93 -9.52
CA ASN A 82 -29.01 5.14 -10.63
C ASN A 82 -29.94 4.00 -10.19
N GLY A 83 -30.13 3.77 -8.88
CA GLY A 83 -31.01 2.73 -8.34
C GLY A 83 -30.60 1.31 -8.74
N TRP A 84 -29.32 1.07 -9.08
CA TRP A 84 -28.85 -0.21 -9.61
C TRP A 84 -28.93 -1.37 -8.61
N LEU A 85 -28.88 -1.06 -7.31
CA LEU A 85 -28.98 -2.03 -6.22
C LEU A 85 -30.40 -2.11 -5.64
N ASP A 86 -31.36 -1.34 -6.20
CA ASP A 86 -32.76 -1.36 -5.76
C ASP A 86 -33.57 -2.39 -6.59
N PRO A 87 -34.33 -3.31 -5.96
CA PRO A 87 -35.12 -4.31 -6.66
C PRO A 87 -36.15 -3.71 -7.64
N ASN A 88 -36.72 -2.56 -7.28
CA ASN A 88 -37.79 -1.92 -8.04
C ASN A 88 -37.29 -1.05 -9.20
N ARG A 89 -36.03 -0.58 -9.16
CA ARG A 89 -35.49 0.39 -10.12
C ARG A 89 -34.37 -0.17 -11.00
N GLY A 90 -33.59 -1.12 -10.49
CA GLY A 90 -32.37 -1.58 -11.16
C GLY A 90 -32.58 -2.53 -12.34
N GLY A 91 -33.77 -3.12 -12.48
CA GLY A 91 -34.14 -3.97 -13.61
C GLY A 91 -33.09 -5.06 -13.91
N ARG A 92 -32.59 -5.11 -15.15
CA ARG A 92 -31.58 -6.10 -15.58
C ARG A 92 -30.24 -5.96 -14.85
N VAL A 93 -29.84 -4.73 -14.52
CA VAL A 93 -28.57 -4.46 -13.83
C VAL A 93 -28.61 -5.01 -12.40
N TYR A 94 -29.74 -4.85 -11.72
CA TYR A 94 -29.95 -5.44 -10.39
C TYR A 94 -29.83 -6.97 -10.43
N THR A 95 -30.51 -7.63 -11.37
CA THR A 95 -30.46 -9.09 -11.50
C THR A 95 -29.04 -9.60 -11.76
N TRP A 96 -28.31 -8.91 -12.64
CA TRP A 96 -26.91 -9.24 -12.92
C TRP A 96 -26.02 -9.02 -11.69
N LEU A 97 -26.09 -7.85 -11.04
CA LEU A 97 -25.29 -7.55 -9.84
C LEU A 97 -25.57 -8.54 -8.70
N ARG A 98 -26.84 -8.89 -8.50
CA ARG A 98 -27.24 -9.89 -7.51
C ARG A 98 -26.60 -11.25 -7.81
N SER A 99 -26.75 -11.74 -9.04
CA SER A 99 -26.14 -13.00 -9.47
C SER A 99 -24.62 -12.98 -9.34
N GLU A 100 -23.97 -11.87 -9.68
CA GLU A 100 -22.52 -11.70 -9.62
C GLU A 100 -22.00 -11.78 -8.16
N LEU A 101 -22.64 -11.04 -7.24
CA LEU A 101 -22.21 -11.00 -5.83
C LEU A 101 -22.57 -12.28 -5.06
N GLU A 102 -23.76 -12.85 -5.30
CA GLU A 102 -24.19 -14.10 -4.66
C GLU A 102 -23.32 -15.29 -5.10
N ALA A 103 -22.95 -15.37 -6.40
CA ALA A 103 -22.04 -16.39 -6.89
C ALA A 103 -20.65 -16.29 -6.23
N LYS A 104 -20.14 -15.06 -6.03
CA LYS A 104 -18.83 -14.84 -5.41
C LYS A 104 -18.80 -15.18 -3.92
N MET A 105 -19.83 -14.80 -3.18
CA MET A 105 -19.88 -14.94 -1.71
C MET A 105 -20.39 -16.31 -1.24
N GLY A 106 -21.26 -16.95 -2.03
CA GLY A 106 -21.84 -18.25 -1.72
C GLY A 106 -23.06 -18.20 -0.78
N PRO A 107 -23.50 -19.36 -0.24
CA PRO A 107 -24.85 -19.54 0.32
C PRO A 107 -25.13 -18.79 1.64
N GLY A 108 -24.11 -18.23 2.30
CA GLY A 108 -24.26 -17.47 3.55
C GLY A 108 -24.43 -15.96 3.37
N TYR A 109 -24.53 -15.48 2.13
CA TYR A 109 -24.66 -14.08 1.79
C TYR A 109 -26.03 -13.82 1.15
N SER A 110 -26.76 -12.85 1.68
CA SER A 110 -27.96 -12.31 1.06
C SER A 110 -27.69 -10.88 0.60
N PHE A 111 -27.98 -10.62 -0.67
CA PHE A 111 -27.73 -9.34 -1.32
C PHE A 111 -28.51 -8.19 -0.66
N GLU A 112 -29.71 -8.46 -0.15
CA GLU A 112 -30.62 -7.46 0.43
C GLU A 112 -30.37 -7.23 1.92
N SER A 113 -29.72 -8.16 2.61
CA SER A 113 -29.51 -8.07 4.07
C SER A 113 -28.33 -7.19 4.47
N VAL A 114 -27.56 -6.69 3.51
CA VAL A 114 -26.32 -5.94 3.75
C VAL A 114 -26.43 -4.49 3.27
N PRO A 115 -25.68 -3.56 3.88
CA PRO A 115 -25.64 -2.18 3.43
C PRO A 115 -25.16 -2.07 1.98
N ILE A 116 -25.65 -1.03 1.29
CA ILE A 116 -25.28 -0.76 -0.10
C ILE A 116 -23.78 -0.52 -0.26
N GLU A 117 -23.14 0.11 0.73
CA GLU A 117 -21.70 0.34 0.77
C GLU A 117 -20.91 -0.98 0.70
N PHE A 118 -21.41 -2.03 1.36
CA PHE A 118 -20.80 -3.36 1.34
C PHE A 118 -20.91 -4.02 -0.04
N ASN A 119 -22.08 -3.93 -0.69
CA ASN A 119 -22.28 -4.48 -2.03
C ASN A 119 -21.43 -3.77 -3.09
N VAL A 120 -21.34 -2.44 -3.02
CA VAL A 120 -20.47 -1.66 -3.91
C VAL A 120 -19.00 -2.00 -3.67
N TRP A 121 -18.58 -2.17 -2.42
CA TRP A 121 -17.22 -2.60 -2.10
C TRP A 121 -16.91 -4.01 -2.63
N LEU A 122 -17.83 -4.97 -2.53
CA LEU A 122 -17.63 -6.31 -3.10
C LEU A 122 -17.43 -6.28 -4.62
N LEU A 123 -18.16 -5.42 -5.32
CA LEU A 123 -17.97 -5.22 -6.76
C LEU A 123 -16.63 -4.53 -7.05
N TYR A 124 -16.27 -3.51 -6.28
CA TYR A 124 -14.97 -2.85 -6.35
C TYR A 124 -13.83 -3.85 -6.14
N ARG A 125 -13.95 -4.75 -5.15
CA ARG A 125 -13.00 -5.83 -4.92
C ARG A 125 -12.80 -6.71 -6.16
N GLN A 126 -13.86 -7.07 -6.88
CA GLN A 126 -13.72 -7.85 -8.12
C GLN A 126 -12.98 -7.07 -9.23
N LEU A 127 -13.15 -5.75 -9.28
CA LEU A 127 -12.36 -4.89 -10.17
C LEU A 127 -10.88 -4.86 -9.75
N VAL A 128 -10.60 -4.75 -8.45
CA VAL A 128 -9.24 -4.82 -7.89
C VAL A 128 -8.58 -6.15 -8.26
N ASP A 129 -9.28 -7.26 -8.03
CA ASP A 129 -8.86 -8.62 -8.38
C ASP A 129 -8.42 -8.70 -9.85
N LEU A 130 -9.26 -8.21 -10.77
CA LEU A 130 -8.95 -8.16 -12.20
C LEU A 130 -7.68 -7.35 -12.49
N VAL A 131 -7.56 -6.15 -11.92
CA VAL A 131 -6.43 -5.25 -12.21
C VAL A 131 -5.13 -5.79 -11.64
N LEU A 132 -5.11 -6.23 -10.38
CA LEU A 132 -3.88 -6.68 -9.70
C LEU A 132 -3.35 -7.98 -10.29
N LEU A 133 -4.22 -8.95 -10.64
CA LEU A 133 -3.74 -10.19 -11.25
C LEU A 133 -3.16 -9.95 -12.63
N ASN A 134 -3.78 -9.09 -13.46
CA ASN A 134 -3.25 -8.79 -14.78
C ASN A 134 -1.97 -7.96 -14.71
N ASP A 135 -1.86 -7.01 -13.77
CA ASP A 135 -0.62 -6.27 -13.50
C ASP A 135 0.53 -7.22 -13.14
N PHE A 136 0.30 -8.14 -12.20
CA PHE A 136 1.29 -9.15 -11.82
C PHE A 136 1.62 -10.10 -12.98
N ALA A 137 0.62 -10.64 -13.67
CA ALA A 137 0.83 -11.61 -14.74
C ALA A 137 1.57 -11.01 -15.93
N THR A 138 1.22 -9.79 -16.35
CA THR A 138 1.95 -9.10 -17.42
C THR A 138 3.39 -8.82 -17.05
N TYR A 139 3.68 -8.42 -15.80
CA TYR A 139 5.04 -8.28 -15.31
C TYR A 139 5.81 -9.60 -15.32
N PHE A 140 5.19 -10.68 -14.85
CA PHE A 140 5.79 -12.01 -14.81
C PHE A 140 6.14 -12.53 -16.21
N PHE A 141 5.21 -12.45 -17.15
CA PHE A 141 5.45 -12.84 -18.54
C PHE A 141 6.43 -11.91 -19.24
N LEU A 142 6.45 -10.61 -18.90
CA LEU A 142 7.46 -9.69 -19.38
C LEU A 142 8.85 -10.12 -18.90
N CYS A 143 9.01 -10.44 -17.61
CA CYS A 143 10.27 -10.95 -17.07
C CYS A 143 10.72 -12.23 -17.79
N SER A 144 9.81 -13.17 -18.04
CA SER A 144 10.15 -14.41 -18.76
C SER A 144 10.68 -14.15 -20.18
N CYS A 145 10.18 -13.11 -20.85
CA CYS A 145 10.67 -12.69 -22.18
C CYS A 145 12.07 -12.05 -22.16
N TYR A 146 12.58 -11.69 -20.98
CA TYR A 146 13.91 -11.12 -20.78
C TYR A 146 14.88 -12.07 -20.05
N LEU A 147 14.48 -13.31 -19.76
CA LEU A 147 15.41 -14.33 -19.28
C LEU A 147 16.55 -14.53 -20.28
N GLY A 148 17.79 -14.59 -19.77
CA GLY A 148 19.00 -14.71 -20.58
C GLY A 148 19.48 -13.41 -21.23
N SER A 149 18.92 -12.25 -20.87
CA SER A 149 19.39 -10.95 -21.39
C SER A 149 20.67 -10.45 -20.69
N ALA A 150 21.05 -11.07 -19.58
CA ALA A 150 22.26 -10.72 -18.83
C ALA A 150 23.52 -11.06 -19.64
N ASN A 151 24.51 -10.18 -19.61
CA ASN A 151 25.83 -10.41 -20.20
C ASN A 151 26.86 -10.64 -19.09
N ASP A 152 26.70 -11.76 -18.36
CA ASP A 152 27.57 -12.12 -17.26
C ASP A 152 28.90 -12.66 -17.80
N THR A 153 30.01 -11.93 -17.58
CA THR A 153 31.35 -12.36 -18.03
C THR A 153 31.81 -13.67 -17.38
N GLU A 154 31.46 -13.85 -16.10
CA GLU A 154 31.92 -14.96 -15.28
C GLU A 154 30.73 -15.76 -14.71
N PRO A 155 30.79 -17.10 -14.62
CA PRO A 155 29.69 -17.92 -14.10
C PRO A 155 29.24 -17.56 -12.68
N TRP A 156 30.16 -17.06 -11.83
CA TRP A 156 29.81 -16.67 -10.47
C TRP A 156 28.97 -15.39 -10.41
N HIS A 157 29.11 -14.47 -11.38
CA HIS A 157 28.22 -13.30 -11.51
C HIS A 157 26.79 -13.75 -11.77
N ALA A 158 26.61 -14.69 -12.72
CA ALA A 158 25.31 -15.26 -13.03
C ALA A 158 24.70 -15.97 -11.81
N PHE A 159 25.50 -16.73 -11.06
CA PHE A 159 25.07 -17.36 -9.82
C PHE A 159 24.58 -16.35 -8.79
N LEU A 160 25.38 -15.33 -8.46
CA LEU A 160 25.00 -14.32 -7.45
C LEU A 160 23.76 -13.55 -7.87
N ARG A 161 23.65 -13.19 -9.14
CA ARG A 161 22.52 -12.45 -9.69
C ARG A 161 21.23 -13.24 -9.60
N ILE A 162 21.25 -14.51 -10.00
CA ILE A 162 20.08 -15.40 -9.93
C ILE A 162 19.75 -15.73 -8.47
N ALA A 163 20.74 -16.11 -7.66
CA ALA A 163 20.54 -16.46 -6.25
C ALA A 163 20.00 -15.26 -5.45
N GLY A 164 20.58 -14.08 -5.63
CA GLY A 164 20.12 -12.83 -5.02
C GLY A 164 18.70 -12.46 -5.49
N GLY A 165 18.42 -12.58 -6.78
CA GLY A 165 17.10 -12.31 -7.32
C GLY A 165 16.01 -13.28 -6.81
N LEU A 166 16.32 -14.57 -6.71
CA LEU A 166 15.43 -15.59 -6.11
C LEU A 166 15.21 -15.33 -4.62
N THR A 167 16.25 -14.91 -3.89
CA THR A 167 16.16 -14.56 -2.47
C THR A 167 15.20 -13.38 -2.27
N LEU A 168 15.33 -12.32 -3.08
CA LEU A 168 14.41 -11.18 -3.03
C LEU A 168 12.97 -11.56 -3.38
N LEU A 169 12.78 -12.49 -4.33
CA LEU A 169 11.44 -12.98 -4.70
C LEU A 169 10.81 -13.78 -3.56
N ALA A 170 11.58 -14.67 -2.91
CA ALA A 170 11.13 -15.44 -1.75
C ALA A 170 10.79 -14.53 -0.57
N PHE A 171 11.66 -13.56 -0.28
CA PHE A 171 11.43 -12.53 0.73
C PHE A 171 10.15 -11.74 0.45
N ASN A 172 9.93 -11.35 -0.80
CA ASN A 172 8.73 -10.63 -1.21
C ASN A 172 7.44 -11.43 -0.98
N LEU A 173 7.46 -12.73 -1.31
CA LEU A 173 6.33 -13.62 -1.08
C LEU A 173 6.02 -13.73 0.42
N TRP A 174 7.06 -13.91 1.25
CA TRP A 174 6.90 -13.92 2.69
C TRP A 174 6.28 -12.62 3.21
N VAL A 175 6.80 -11.46 2.79
CA VAL A 175 6.23 -10.14 3.14
C VAL A 175 4.76 -10.02 2.76
N LYS A 176 4.37 -10.48 1.56
CA LYS A 176 2.98 -10.40 1.09
C LYS A 176 2.05 -11.32 1.87
N VAL A 177 2.47 -12.56 2.14
CA VAL A 177 1.69 -13.54 2.92
C VAL A 177 1.50 -13.06 4.36
N ASP A 178 2.58 -12.58 4.99
CA ASP A 178 2.52 -12.08 6.37
C ASP A 178 1.69 -10.79 6.46
N ALA A 179 1.83 -9.87 5.51
CA ALA A 179 1.01 -8.66 5.49
C ALA A 179 -0.48 -8.98 5.30
N HIS A 180 -0.83 -9.91 4.41
CA HIS A 180 -2.21 -10.34 4.22
C HIS A 180 -2.80 -11.02 5.48
N ARG A 181 -1.97 -11.78 6.21
CA ARG A 181 -2.35 -12.39 7.50
C ARG A 181 -2.75 -11.34 8.52
N VAL A 182 -2.06 -10.21 8.59
CA VAL A 182 -2.33 -9.12 9.56
C VAL A 182 -3.54 -8.29 9.13
N VAL A 183 -3.52 -7.77 7.89
CA VAL A 183 -4.48 -6.77 7.39
C VAL A 183 -5.85 -7.37 7.06
N LYS A 184 -5.89 -8.66 6.68
CA LYS A 184 -7.07 -9.37 6.16
C LYS A 184 -7.64 -8.73 4.89
N ASP A 185 -8.61 -9.41 4.28
CA ASP A 185 -9.28 -8.97 3.05
C ASP A 185 -9.82 -7.53 3.13
N TYR A 186 -10.39 -7.13 4.27
CA TYR A 186 -11.05 -5.84 4.39
C TYR A 186 -10.10 -4.68 4.07
N ALA A 187 -8.94 -4.61 4.72
CA ALA A 187 -7.98 -3.54 4.46
C ALA A 187 -7.06 -3.84 3.27
N TRP A 188 -6.89 -5.10 2.85
CA TRP A 188 -6.19 -5.44 1.60
C TRP A 188 -6.90 -4.88 0.36
N TYR A 189 -8.24 -4.80 0.40
CA TYR A 189 -9.08 -4.26 -0.68
C TYR A 189 -9.61 -2.85 -0.37
N TRP A 190 -8.90 -2.05 0.42
CA TRP A 190 -9.25 -0.65 0.75
C TRP A 190 -10.71 -0.48 1.23
N GLY A 191 -11.22 -1.39 2.05
CA GLY A 191 -12.61 -1.39 2.49
C GLY A 191 -13.00 -0.17 3.33
N ASP A 192 -12.03 0.44 4.00
CA ASP A 192 -12.21 1.65 4.81
C ASP A 192 -12.58 2.91 4.00
N PHE A 193 -12.36 2.90 2.69
CA PHE A 193 -12.91 3.91 1.78
C PHE A 193 -14.43 3.83 1.66
N PHE A 194 -15.05 2.69 1.98
CA PHE A 194 -16.48 2.45 1.80
C PHE A 194 -17.26 2.50 3.11
N PHE A 195 -16.79 1.78 4.12
CA PHE A 195 -17.44 1.67 5.43
C PHE A 195 -16.37 1.37 6.48
N LEU A 196 -16.61 1.74 7.73
CA LEU A 196 -15.68 1.45 8.83
C LEU A 196 -16.11 0.18 9.57
N VAL A 197 -15.14 -0.70 9.80
CA VAL A 197 -15.30 -1.87 10.66
C VAL A 197 -14.36 -1.75 11.84
N GLU A 198 -14.89 -1.98 13.04
CA GLU A 198 -14.07 -2.07 14.24
C GLU A 198 -13.28 -3.38 14.21
N GLN A 199 -12.02 -3.29 13.77
CA GLN A 199 -11.09 -4.42 13.73
C GLN A 199 -9.88 -4.11 14.61
N SER A 200 -9.66 -4.96 15.61
CA SER A 200 -8.43 -4.96 16.40
C SER A 200 -7.31 -5.60 15.57
N LEU A 201 -6.59 -4.78 14.80
CA LEU A 201 -5.38 -5.20 14.11
C LEU A 201 -4.24 -5.25 15.14
N THR A 202 -3.67 -6.44 15.35
CA THR A 202 -2.40 -6.61 16.04
C THR A 202 -1.29 -6.40 15.02
N PHE A 203 -0.61 -5.27 15.08
CA PHE A 203 0.52 -4.98 14.20
C PHE A 203 1.75 -5.76 14.71
N ASP A 204 1.97 -6.93 14.13
CA ASP A 204 3.09 -7.83 14.42
C ASP A 204 3.83 -8.21 13.11
N GLY A 205 5.00 -8.82 13.26
CA GLY A 205 5.77 -9.36 12.13
C GLY A 205 6.26 -8.26 11.18
N VAL A 206 5.88 -8.33 9.91
CA VAL A 206 6.40 -7.42 8.89
C VAL A 206 5.97 -5.95 9.12
N PHE A 207 4.85 -5.73 9.82
CA PHE A 207 4.41 -4.38 10.22
C PHE A 207 5.25 -3.75 11.34
N GLU A 208 6.07 -4.52 12.05
CA GLU A 208 7.07 -3.98 12.98
C GLU A 208 8.26 -3.38 12.24
N MET A 209 8.62 -3.95 11.09
CA MET A 209 9.77 -3.49 10.30
C MET A 209 9.46 -2.24 9.48
N ALA A 210 8.24 -2.11 8.96
CA ALA A 210 7.85 -0.99 8.12
C ALA A 210 6.36 -0.65 8.31
N PRO A 211 5.98 0.65 8.29
CA PRO A 211 4.58 1.08 8.47
C PRO A 211 3.67 0.65 7.31
N HIS A 212 4.21 0.66 6.08
CA HIS A 212 3.51 0.22 4.87
C HIS A 212 4.32 -0.88 4.18
N PRO A 213 4.37 -2.09 4.76
CA PRO A 213 5.26 -3.13 4.27
C PRO A 213 4.88 -3.60 2.87
N MET A 214 3.58 -3.54 2.51
CA MET A 214 3.10 -3.92 1.18
C MET A 214 3.63 -3.03 0.05
N TYR A 215 3.94 -1.77 0.36
CA TYR A 215 4.34 -0.75 -0.62
C TYR A 215 5.82 -0.43 -0.58
N SER A 216 6.49 -0.68 0.54
CA SER A 216 7.93 -0.48 0.70
C SER A 216 8.71 -1.77 0.39
N ILE A 217 8.99 -2.58 1.41
CA ILE A 217 9.71 -3.85 1.29
C ILE A 217 8.98 -4.89 0.41
N GLY A 218 7.66 -4.74 0.29
CA GLY A 218 6.77 -5.52 -0.58
C GLY A 218 6.96 -5.29 -2.08
N TYR A 219 7.90 -4.44 -2.51
CA TYR A 219 8.35 -4.31 -3.90
C TYR A 219 9.71 -4.98 -4.17
N ALA A 220 10.36 -5.58 -3.17
CA ALA A 220 11.61 -6.33 -3.34
C ALA A 220 11.57 -7.37 -4.48
N GLY A 221 10.40 -8.00 -4.71
CA GLY A 221 10.22 -8.98 -5.78
C GLY A 221 10.37 -8.41 -7.18
N TYR A 222 10.04 -7.14 -7.41
CA TYR A 222 10.26 -6.46 -8.70
C TYR A 222 11.76 -6.30 -8.98
N TYR A 223 12.53 -5.94 -7.96
CA TYR A 223 13.99 -5.91 -8.07
C TYR A 223 14.59 -7.32 -8.20
N GLY A 224 14.01 -8.31 -7.53
CA GLY A 224 14.35 -9.73 -7.71
C GLY A 224 14.19 -10.18 -9.16
N GLY A 225 13.06 -9.87 -9.80
CA GLY A 225 12.83 -10.14 -11.22
C GLY A 225 13.82 -9.43 -12.14
N SER A 226 14.16 -8.17 -11.83
CA SER A 226 15.18 -7.43 -12.59
C SER A 226 16.58 -8.04 -12.48
N LEU A 227 16.94 -8.56 -11.30
CA LEU A 227 18.18 -9.30 -11.10
C LEU A 227 18.15 -10.62 -11.87
N ILE A 228 17.12 -11.46 -11.72
CA ILE A 228 17.00 -12.75 -12.41
C ILE A 228 17.10 -12.60 -13.93
N THR A 229 16.54 -11.52 -14.49
CA THR A 229 16.61 -11.25 -15.94
C THR A 229 17.92 -10.58 -16.36
N GLY A 230 18.58 -9.85 -15.45
CA GLY A 230 19.77 -9.04 -15.73
C GLY A 230 19.52 -7.96 -16.77
N SER A 231 18.28 -7.47 -16.87
CA SER A 231 17.86 -6.52 -17.89
C SER A 231 17.58 -5.14 -17.29
N TYR A 232 18.25 -4.11 -17.80
CA TYR A 232 17.96 -2.71 -17.44
C TYR A 232 16.52 -2.31 -17.78
N THR A 233 15.94 -2.87 -18.86
CA THR A 233 14.54 -2.60 -19.21
C THR A 233 13.60 -3.07 -18.10
N ILE A 234 13.82 -4.26 -17.54
CA ILE A 234 13.03 -4.76 -16.42
C ILE A 234 13.32 -3.95 -15.16
N PHE A 235 14.58 -3.61 -14.90
CA PHE A 235 14.94 -2.75 -13.77
C PHE A 235 14.22 -1.40 -13.78
N TYR A 236 14.20 -0.68 -14.90
CA TYR A 236 13.49 0.59 -15.00
C TYR A 236 11.97 0.43 -14.96
N ALA A 237 11.42 -0.65 -15.52
CA ALA A 237 9.99 -0.98 -15.38
C ALA A 237 9.62 -1.23 -13.90
N SER A 238 10.45 -1.97 -13.17
CA SER A 238 10.33 -2.20 -11.72
C SER A 238 10.42 -0.92 -10.91
N LEU A 239 11.38 -0.05 -11.24
CA LEU A 239 11.55 1.24 -10.58
C LEU A 239 10.33 2.13 -10.80
N ALA A 240 9.85 2.24 -12.04
CA ALA A 240 8.65 3.01 -12.37
C ALA A 240 7.40 2.47 -11.64
N ALA A 241 7.25 1.14 -11.57
CA ALA A 241 6.16 0.50 -10.85
C ALA A 241 6.18 0.82 -9.34
N HIS A 242 7.37 0.80 -8.72
CA HIS A 242 7.55 1.14 -7.32
C HIS A 242 7.30 2.63 -7.05
N MET A 243 7.77 3.51 -7.94
CA MET A 243 7.49 4.95 -7.86
C MET A 243 5.98 5.24 -7.95
N LEU A 244 5.27 4.59 -8.87
CA LEU A 244 3.81 4.75 -9.00
C LEU A 244 3.07 4.24 -7.75
N GLN A 245 3.58 3.19 -7.09
CA GLN A 245 3.02 2.74 -5.82
C GLN A 245 3.20 3.77 -4.72
N PHE A 246 4.39 4.36 -4.59
CA PHE A 246 4.62 5.43 -3.61
C PHE A 246 3.78 6.66 -3.90
N LEU A 247 3.57 6.99 -5.18
CA LEU A 247 2.70 8.07 -5.57
C LEU A 247 1.24 7.78 -5.18
N PHE A 248 0.75 6.56 -5.41
CA PHE A 248 -0.57 6.13 -4.93
C PHE A 248 -0.69 6.23 -3.41
N LEU A 249 0.32 5.74 -2.67
CA LEU A 249 0.35 5.84 -1.20
C LEU A 249 0.28 7.29 -0.74
N SER A 250 1.14 8.16 -1.30
CA SER A 250 1.24 9.56 -0.88
C SER A 250 0.04 10.41 -1.29
N LEU A 251 -0.57 10.15 -2.46
CA LEU A 251 -1.63 11.01 -3.00
C LEU A 251 -3.05 10.52 -2.70
N VAL A 252 -3.23 9.22 -2.41
CA VAL A 252 -4.56 8.63 -2.25
C VAL A 252 -4.72 8.01 -0.87
N GLU A 253 -3.83 7.10 -0.49
CA GLU A 253 -4.02 6.31 0.72
C GLU A 253 -3.70 7.11 2.00
N ASN A 254 -2.55 7.78 2.09
CA ASN A 254 -2.19 8.59 3.26
C ASN A 254 -3.22 9.71 3.53
N PRO A 255 -3.62 10.53 2.53
CA PRO A 255 -4.65 11.55 2.77
C PRO A 255 -5.99 10.98 3.23
N HIS A 256 -6.35 9.76 2.80
CA HIS A 256 -7.54 9.07 3.30
C HIS A 256 -7.35 8.61 4.76
N ILE A 257 -6.23 7.97 5.09
CA ILE A 257 -5.91 7.51 6.45
C ILE A 257 -5.96 8.68 7.44
N GLU A 258 -5.28 9.78 7.12
CA GLU A 258 -5.25 11.00 7.94
C GLU A 258 -6.67 11.57 8.15
N LYS A 259 -7.47 11.61 7.08
CA LYS A 259 -8.85 12.10 7.13
C LYS A 259 -9.75 11.22 8.02
N THR A 260 -9.59 9.90 7.93
CA THR A 260 -10.49 8.91 8.53
C THR A 260 -10.13 8.58 9.98
N TYR A 261 -8.85 8.46 10.30
CA TYR A 261 -8.38 7.93 11.58
C TYR A 261 -7.71 8.97 12.49
N GLU A 262 -7.13 10.05 11.95
CA GLU A 262 -6.45 11.06 12.77
C GLU A 262 -7.37 12.22 13.18
N ARG A 263 -8.53 12.35 12.55
CA ARG A 263 -9.57 13.30 12.97
C ARG A 263 -10.46 12.67 14.04
N PRO A 264 -10.73 13.34 15.17
CA PRO A 264 -11.66 12.82 16.17
C PRO A 264 -13.02 12.57 15.50
N PRO A 265 -13.75 11.48 15.84
CA PRO A 265 -15.06 11.18 15.28
C PRO A 265 -15.98 12.41 15.24
N LEU A 266 -16.78 12.56 14.18
CA LEU A 266 -17.67 13.73 14.00
C LEU A 266 -18.55 14.01 15.24
N ALA A 267 -18.99 12.96 15.95
CA ALA A 267 -19.72 13.10 17.21
C ALA A 267 -18.90 13.87 18.27
N ILE A 268 -17.62 13.54 18.44
CA ILE A 268 -16.72 14.21 19.37
C ILE A 268 -16.45 15.65 18.92
N GLN A 269 -16.31 15.90 17.62
CA GLN A 269 -16.17 17.26 17.10
C GLN A 269 -17.41 18.12 17.36
N VAL A 270 -18.62 17.56 17.19
CA VAL A 270 -19.89 18.26 17.49
C VAL A 270 -20.00 18.53 18.99
N ILE A 271 -19.60 17.59 19.85
CA ILE A 271 -19.56 17.78 21.31
C ILE A 271 -18.54 18.87 21.68
N GLN A 272 -17.33 18.85 21.12
CA GLN A 272 -16.31 19.88 21.35
C GLN A 272 -16.78 21.25 20.88
N LYS A 273 -17.37 21.35 19.68
CA LYS A 273 -17.88 22.61 19.11
C LYS A 273 -19.06 23.16 19.91
N SER A 274 -19.97 22.30 20.38
CA SER A 274 -21.07 22.70 21.26
C SER A 274 -20.60 23.08 22.67
N ARG A 275 -19.50 22.50 23.17
CA ARG A 275 -18.85 22.87 24.43
C ARG A 275 -18.15 24.23 24.33
N ILE A 276 -17.38 24.46 23.26
CA ILE A 276 -16.75 25.75 22.98
C ILE A 276 -17.81 26.84 22.85
N ARG A 277 -18.92 26.57 22.15
CA ARG A 277 -20.04 27.50 22.01
C ARG A 277 -20.76 27.80 23.33
N ARG A 278 -20.82 26.85 24.26
CA ARG A 278 -21.35 27.07 25.62
C ARG A 278 -20.39 27.86 26.51
N MET A 279 -19.08 27.68 26.33
CA MET A 279 -18.06 28.45 27.06
C MET A 279 -17.90 29.89 26.54
N SER A 280 -18.28 30.16 25.28
CA SER A 280 -18.22 31.50 24.68
C SER A 280 -19.54 32.28 24.76
N ALA A 281 -20.58 31.72 25.37
CA ALA A 281 -21.81 32.46 25.68
C ALA A 281 -21.56 33.41 26.88
N PRO A 282 -22.11 34.63 26.89
CA PRO A 282 -21.97 35.52 28.04
C PRO A 282 -22.55 34.86 29.28
N MET A 283 -21.81 34.87 30.39
CA MET A 283 -22.31 34.45 31.70
C MET A 283 -23.45 35.39 32.13
N SER A 284 -24.68 35.01 31.84
CA SER A 284 -25.85 35.42 32.62
C SER A 284 -26.55 34.15 33.09
N ASP A 285 -26.51 33.97 34.41
CA ASP A 285 -27.14 32.94 35.23
C ASP A 285 -26.57 31.52 35.16
N ILE A 286 -25.66 31.23 36.09
CA ILE A 286 -25.38 29.86 36.52
C ILE A 286 -25.78 29.74 38.00
N SER A 287 -26.91 29.08 38.24
CA SER A 287 -27.26 28.50 39.53
C SER A 287 -26.39 27.26 39.81
N ASP A 288 -25.93 27.13 41.06
CA ASP A 288 -25.07 26.07 41.59
C ASP A 288 -25.70 24.65 41.54
N SER A 289 -25.62 23.97 40.39
CA SER A 289 -25.93 22.52 40.35
C SER A 289 -25.06 21.66 39.43
N ALA A 290 -23.97 22.19 38.87
CA ALA A 290 -23.17 21.48 37.85
C ALA A 290 -21.76 21.03 38.32
N ARG A 291 -21.62 20.52 39.55
CA ARG A 291 -20.32 19.99 40.05
C ARG A 291 -20.15 18.47 39.98
N ASP A 292 -21.19 17.69 39.72
CA ASP A 292 -21.08 16.21 39.79
C ASP A 292 -20.94 15.46 38.45
N THR A 293 -20.92 16.15 37.30
CA THR A 293 -20.82 15.47 35.98
C THR A 293 -19.47 15.64 35.27
N THR A 294 -18.50 16.29 35.91
CA THR A 294 -17.19 16.57 35.30
C THR A 294 -16.17 15.44 35.49
N ALA A 295 -16.40 14.50 36.42
CA ALA A 295 -15.47 13.42 36.71
C ALA A 295 -15.64 12.17 35.82
N SER A 296 -16.85 11.87 35.33
CA SER A 296 -17.11 10.60 34.60
C SER A 296 -16.88 10.64 33.09
N VAL A 297 -16.71 11.83 32.49
CA VAL A 297 -16.55 11.99 31.03
C VAL A 297 -15.08 12.17 30.61
N GLY A 298 -14.20 12.50 31.57
CA GLY A 298 -12.75 12.57 31.33
C GLY A 298 -12.14 11.23 30.91
N ASP A 299 -12.68 10.12 31.44
CA ASP A 299 -12.23 8.77 31.08
C ASP A 299 -12.75 8.33 29.71
N ALA A 300 -13.98 8.70 29.34
CA ALA A 300 -14.51 8.39 28.00
C ALA A 300 -13.72 9.09 26.87
N CYS A 301 -13.11 10.25 27.15
CA CYS A 301 -12.27 10.96 26.19
C CYS A 301 -10.88 10.33 26.02
N LYS A 302 -10.35 9.64 27.04
CA LYS A 302 -9.10 8.87 26.94
C LYS A 302 -9.29 7.56 26.16
N VAL A 303 -10.47 6.97 26.22
CA VAL A 303 -10.77 5.67 25.58
C VAL A 303 -10.90 5.75 24.05
N SER A 304 -11.16 6.93 23.46
CA SER A 304 -11.38 7.03 21.99
C SER A 304 -10.15 7.38 21.16
N ILE A 305 -9.04 7.76 21.79
CA ILE A 305 -7.76 7.80 21.08
C ILE A 305 -7.25 6.37 21.11
N ARG A 306 -7.55 5.61 20.05
CA ARG A 306 -6.92 4.32 19.76
C ARG A 306 -5.44 4.44 20.13
N GLU A 307 -5.06 3.82 21.25
CA GLU A 307 -3.67 3.75 21.68
C GLU A 307 -2.91 3.20 20.48
N ARG A 308 -2.06 4.04 19.86
CA ARG A 308 -0.98 3.49 19.04
C ARG A 308 -0.30 2.50 19.98
N PRO A 309 -0.21 1.22 19.63
CA PRO A 309 0.33 0.23 20.55
C PRO A 309 1.68 0.72 21.03
N THR A 310 1.94 0.60 22.33
CA THR A 310 3.19 0.99 22.97
C THR A 310 4.41 0.31 22.33
N SER A 311 4.20 -0.71 21.49
CA SER A 311 5.20 -1.32 20.61
C SER A 311 5.73 -0.41 19.49
N LEU A 312 5.04 0.66 19.11
CA LEU A 312 5.52 1.66 18.14
C LEU A 312 6.46 2.70 18.78
N TRP A 313 6.57 2.71 20.11
CA TRP A 313 7.55 3.52 20.82
C TRP A 313 8.83 2.71 20.97
N HIS A 314 9.64 2.68 19.92
CA HIS A 314 11.04 2.33 20.12
C HIS A 314 11.66 3.40 21.02
N PRO A 315 12.36 3.03 22.09
CA PRO A 315 13.09 3.98 22.90
C PRO A 315 13.96 4.85 21.97
N GLU A 316 13.85 6.18 22.10
CA GLU A 316 14.69 7.12 21.37
C GLU A 316 16.17 6.79 21.61
N LEU A 317 17.02 7.00 20.60
CA LEU A 317 18.46 6.85 20.73
C LEU A 317 18.95 7.93 21.71
N ILE A 318 19.28 7.53 22.94
CA ILE A 318 19.89 8.43 23.92
C ILE A 318 21.39 8.21 23.86
N VAL A 319 22.06 9.00 23.02
CA VAL A 319 23.51 8.97 22.75
C VAL A 319 23.97 7.65 22.12
N PHE A 320 24.08 6.58 22.92
CA PHE A 320 24.38 5.20 22.48
C PHE A 320 23.43 4.16 23.10
N LYS A 321 22.52 4.59 23.98
CA LYS A 321 21.55 3.72 24.63
C LYS A 321 20.36 3.54 23.68
N ASN A 322 19.98 2.28 23.44
CA ASN A 322 18.93 1.85 22.50
C ASN A 322 19.32 1.94 21.00
N PHE A 323 20.61 1.81 20.67
CA PHE A 323 21.05 1.74 19.28
C PHE A 323 20.63 0.43 18.61
N ASP A 324 19.96 0.52 17.46
CA ASP A 324 19.53 -0.62 16.67
C ASP A 324 20.09 -0.55 15.23
N LEU A 325 20.85 -1.57 14.83
CA LEU A 325 21.44 -1.70 13.49
C LEU A 325 20.38 -1.89 12.38
N LEU A 326 19.15 -2.28 12.73
CA LEU A 326 18.06 -2.46 11.77
C LEU A 326 17.18 -1.21 11.65
N ARG A 327 17.37 -0.21 12.53
CA ARG A 327 16.61 1.04 12.51
C ARG A 327 17.26 2.04 11.55
N ALA A 328 16.53 2.44 10.51
CA ALA A 328 17.04 3.31 9.46
C ALA A 328 17.58 4.66 9.96
N SER A 329 16.96 5.26 11.01
CA SER A 329 17.46 6.49 11.63
C SER A 329 18.82 6.31 12.30
N ASP A 330 19.02 5.18 12.96
CA ASP A 330 20.23 4.89 13.75
C ASP A 330 21.38 4.53 12.82
N VAL A 331 21.10 3.76 11.77
CA VAL A 331 22.03 3.50 10.66
C VAL A 331 22.41 4.79 9.94
N LEU A 332 21.44 5.67 9.68
CA LEU A 332 21.72 6.98 9.07
C LEU A 332 22.62 7.81 9.99
N ILE A 333 22.33 7.90 11.28
CA ILE A 333 23.18 8.61 12.26
C ILE A 333 24.58 8.00 12.32
N LEU A 334 24.71 6.68 12.31
CA LEU A 334 25.99 5.99 12.28
C LEU A 334 26.77 6.32 11.00
N LEU A 335 26.13 6.23 9.84
CA LEU A 335 26.73 6.60 8.55
C LEU A 335 27.15 8.06 8.53
N LEU A 336 26.34 8.95 9.10
CA LEU A 336 26.62 10.39 9.17
C LEU A 336 27.77 10.67 10.14
N LEU A 337 27.89 9.94 11.25
CA LEU A 337 29.05 10.00 12.16
C LEU A 337 30.32 9.45 11.52
N VAL A 338 30.24 8.31 10.84
CA VAL A 338 31.36 7.73 10.09
C VAL A 338 31.80 8.68 8.98
N TYR A 339 30.86 9.32 8.29
CA TYR A 339 31.15 10.30 7.25
C TYR A 339 31.73 11.59 7.82
N SER A 340 31.14 12.17 8.87
CA SER A 340 31.53 13.47 9.41
C SER A 340 32.77 13.43 10.30
N VAL A 341 33.04 12.30 10.97
CA VAL A 341 34.17 12.15 11.90
C VAL A 341 35.18 11.14 11.36
N GLY A 342 34.71 10.00 10.87
CA GLY A 342 35.59 8.94 10.35
C GLY A 342 36.37 9.36 9.12
N VAL A 343 35.72 9.97 8.11
CA VAL A 343 36.42 10.39 6.88
C VAL A 343 37.51 11.42 7.16
N PRO A 344 37.28 12.51 7.95
CA PRO A 344 38.35 13.44 8.30
C PRO A 344 39.50 12.81 9.09
N LEU A 345 39.21 11.89 10.03
CA LEU A 345 40.24 11.20 10.80
C LEU A 345 41.07 10.24 9.93
N CYS A 346 40.44 9.51 9.02
CA CYS A 346 41.13 8.65 8.06
C CYS A 346 42.01 9.45 7.10
N PHE A 347 41.52 10.60 6.60
CA PHE A 347 42.32 11.48 5.74
C PHE A 347 43.49 12.13 6.51
N TRP A 348 43.26 12.54 7.76
CA TRP A 348 44.32 13.04 8.63
C TRP A 348 45.40 11.99 8.85
N TRP A 349 45.00 10.75 9.16
CA TRP A 349 45.93 9.63 9.37
C TRP A 349 46.69 9.23 8.10
N ALA A 350 46.01 9.17 6.95
CA ALA A 350 46.61 8.72 5.70
C ALA A 350 47.52 9.75 5.03
N PHE A 351 47.22 11.05 5.13
CA PHE A 351 47.91 12.10 4.36
C PHE A 351 48.71 13.09 5.23
N GLY A 352 48.52 13.09 6.55
CA GLY A 352 49.34 13.80 7.54
C GLY A 352 49.39 15.34 7.44
N HIS A 353 48.82 15.94 6.39
CA HIS A 353 48.87 17.39 6.12
C HIS A 353 47.51 18.03 6.40
N SER A 354 47.46 18.94 7.39
CA SER A 354 46.24 19.65 7.80
C SER A 354 45.60 20.48 6.68
N GLN A 355 46.39 20.99 5.73
CA GLN A 355 45.88 21.76 4.59
C GLN A 355 45.02 20.93 3.64
N MET A 356 45.37 19.67 3.37
CA MET A 356 44.57 18.82 2.47
C MET A 356 43.22 18.44 3.08
N VAL A 357 43.19 18.18 4.39
CA VAL A 357 41.94 17.93 5.13
C VAL A 357 41.03 19.17 5.12
N PHE A 358 41.62 20.36 5.28
CA PHE A 358 40.89 21.61 5.20
C PHE A 358 40.28 21.85 3.81
N VAL A 359 41.07 21.68 2.74
CA VAL A 359 40.59 21.85 1.36
C VAL A 359 39.49 20.85 1.02
N TYR A 360 39.65 19.57 1.39
CA TYR A 360 38.62 18.56 1.19
C TYR A 360 37.32 18.90 1.93
N SER A 361 37.42 19.30 3.20
CA SER A 361 36.25 19.65 4.01
C SER A 361 35.54 20.91 3.49
N ALA A 362 36.30 21.91 3.03
CA ALA A 362 35.75 23.11 2.40
C ALA A 362 35.05 22.80 1.08
N ALA A 363 35.65 21.96 0.24
CA ALA A 363 35.04 21.52 -1.02
C ALA A 363 33.74 20.73 -0.78
N GLN A 364 33.74 19.81 0.19
CA GLN A 364 32.54 19.08 0.61
C GLN A 364 31.43 20.00 1.11
N CYS A 365 31.77 21.01 1.92
CA CYS A 365 30.82 22.01 2.39
C CYS A 365 30.19 22.78 1.23
N ILE A 366 31.00 23.26 0.27
CA ILE A 366 30.51 23.99 -0.91
C ILE A 366 29.60 23.11 -1.77
N ILE A 367 29.95 21.85 -1.99
CA ILE A 367 29.12 20.89 -2.75
C ILE A 367 27.75 20.71 -2.08
N TRP A 368 27.71 20.53 -0.76
CA TRP A 368 26.46 20.38 -0.02
C TRP A 368 25.60 21.65 0.00
N VAL A 369 26.24 22.82 0.08
CA VAL A 369 25.53 24.11 -0.03
C VAL A 369 24.90 24.25 -1.41
N LEU A 370 25.65 23.96 -2.47
CA LEU A 370 25.15 24.05 -3.85
C LEU A 370 24.02 23.06 -4.13
N PHE A 371 24.16 21.81 -3.66
CA PHE A 371 23.12 20.78 -3.79
C PHE A 371 21.83 21.14 -3.04
N ARG A 372 21.92 21.88 -1.93
CA ARG A 372 20.74 22.33 -1.17
C ARG A 372 20.01 23.51 -1.80
N THR A 373 20.74 24.37 -2.52
CA THR A 373 20.20 25.59 -3.13
C THR A 373 19.68 25.39 -4.56
N LEU A 374 20.05 24.29 -5.20
CA LEU A 374 19.44 23.78 -6.44
C LEU A 374 18.19 22.97 -6.09
#